data_AF-A0A1B7W5T0-F1
#
_entry.id   AF-A0A1B7W5T0-F1
#
_cell.length_a   1.000
_cell.length_b   1.000
_cell.length_c   1.000
_cell.angle_alpha   90.00
_cell.angle_beta   90.00
_cell.angle_gamma   90.00
#
_symmetry.space_group_name_H-M   'P 1'
#
loop_
_entity.id
_entity.type
_entity.pdbx_description
1 polymer ?
#
loop_
_entity_poly.entity_id
_entity_poly.type
_entity_poly.pdbx_seq_one_letter_code
_entity_poly.pdbx_strand_id
1 'polypeptide(L)'
;DFVPIPLAYHLMNLVGQVIKSPVGQTYGRVDSRFTVNDYRKLAQETGFSILEEEDITVKTLPTYPIVKRIFEEMGGEIDRKSTADVELVSNLGLLRYLILSFQSL
;
A
#
# COMPACT_ATOMS: atom_id res chain seq x y z
N ASP A 1 6.50 1.04 -0.22
CA ASP A 1 5.52 0.32 0.61
C ASP A 1 4.18 1.05 0.61
N PHE A 2 3.09 0.33 0.88
CA PHE A 2 1.76 0.89 1.04
C PHE A 2 1.50 1.27 2.50
N VAL A 3 1.40 2.57 2.77
CA VAL A 3 1.35 3.15 4.10
C VAL A 3 0.00 3.85 4.32
N PRO A 4 -0.75 3.56 5.40
CA PRO A 4 -2.01 4.22 5.68
C PRO A 4 -1.78 5.67 6.11
N ILE A 5 -2.71 6.56 5.82
CA ILE A 5 -2.71 7.89 6.45
C ILE A 5 -3.14 7.80 7.92
N PRO A 6 -2.61 8.61 8.84
CA PRO A 6 -2.88 8.50 10.28
C PRO A 6 -4.36 8.59 10.66
N LEU A 7 -5.16 9.41 9.95
CA LEU A 7 -6.60 9.53 10.17
C LEU A 7 -7.36 8.30 9.64
N ALA A 8 -6.87 7.71 8.54
CA ALA A 8 -7.42 6.46 8.04
C ALA A 8 -7.04 5.27 8.91
N TYR A 9 -5.91 5.28 9.65
CA TYR A 9 -5.53 4.17 10.55
C TYR A 9 -6.65 3.79 11.53
N HIS A 10 -7.34 4.78 12.09
CA HIS A 10 -8.48 4.57 12.99
C HIS A 10 -9.73 4.06 12.25
N LEU A 11 -9.95 4.50 11.01
CA LEU A 11 -10.98 3.96 10.11
C LEU A 11 -10.62 2.56 9.58
N MET A 12 -9.33 2.26 9.44
CA MET A 12 -8.75 1.06 8.83
C MET A 12 -8.64 -0.10 9.80
N ASN A 13 -8.90 0.06 11.10
CA ASN A 13 -9.19 -1.11 11.93
C ASN A 13 -10.46 -1.85 11.43
N LEU A 14 -11.34 -1.17 10.68
CA LEU A 14 -12.46 -1.79 9.95
C LEU A 14 -12.07 -2.26 8.53
N VAL A 15 -11.20 -1.52 7.82
CA VAL A 15 -10.80 -1.82 6.42
C VAL A 15 -9.62 -2.79 6.29
N GLY A 16 -8.74 -2.86 7.28
CA GLY A 16 -7.59 -3.78 7.34
C GLY A 16 -7.99 -5.24 7.48
N GLN A 17 -9.26 -5.53 7.81
CA GLN A 17 -9.86 -6.85 7.65
C GLN A 17 -10.28 -7.14 6.20
N VAL A 18 -10.58 -6.10 5.40
CA VAL A 18 -11.02 -6.21 4.00
C VAL A 18 -9.84 -6.50 3.05
N ILE A 19 -8.66 -5.93 3.31
CA ILE A 19 -7.45 -6.15 2.49
C ILE A 19 -6.89 -7.58 2.67
N LYS A 20 -7.27 -8.29 3.74
CA LYS A 20 -6.62 -9.54 4.17
C LYS A 20 -6.98 -10.81 3.40
N SER A 21 -7.94 -10.81 2.47
CA SER A 21 -8.31 -12.07 1.79
C SER A 21 -7.93 -12.10 0.30
N PRO A 22 -8.35 -11.14 -0.57
CA PRO A 22 -8.03 -11.21 -2.00
C PRO A 22 -6.72 -10.51 -2.36
N VAL A 23 -6.45 -9.32 -1.80
CA VAL A 23 -5.23 -8.54 -2.08
C VAL A 23 -3.97 -9.28 -1.66
N GLY A 24 -4.02 -9.94 -0.50
CA GLY A 24 -2.92 -10.78 -0.02
C GLY A 24 -2.63 -12.01 -0.89
N GLN A 25 -3.63 -12.53 -1.62
CA GLN A 25 -3.45 -13.64 -2.56
C GLN A 25 -2.87 -13.16 -3.89
N THR A 26 -3.34 -12.02 -4.40
CA THR A 26 -2.88 -11.44 -5.67
C THR A 26 -1.47 -10.88 -5.61
N TYR A 27 -1.12 -10.16 -4.53
CA TYR A 27 0.14 -9.41 -4.42
C TYR A 27 1.09 -9.95 -3.35
N GLY A 28 0.75 -11.08 -2.74
CA GLY A 28 1.47 -11.61 -1.59
C GLY A 28 1.13 -10.87 -0.30
N ARG A 29 1.79 -11.24 0.80
CA ARG A 29 1.49 -10.69 2.13
C ARG A 29 1.88 -9.20 2.21
N VAL A 30 0.88 -8.34 2.15
CA VAL A 30 1.00 -6.89 2.41
C VAL A 30 0.42 -6.59 3.79
N ASP A 31 1.20 -5.91 4.64
CA ASP A 31 0.77 -5.49 5.98
C ASP A 31 0.69 -3.96 6.07
N SER A 32 -0.40 -3.39 5.54
CA SER A 32 -0.62 -1.93 5.51
C SER A 32 -1.05 -1.33 6.86
N ARG A 33 -0.68 -1.95 7.99
CA ARG A 33 -0.93 -1.39 9.33
C ARG A 33 0.21 -0.49 9.79
N PHE A 34 1.38 -0.59 9.17
CA PHE A 34 2.55 0.20 9.54
C PHE A 34 2.48 1.59 8.90
N THR A 35 2.44 2.61 9.74
CA THR A 35 2.47 4.03 9.39
C THR A 35 3.89 4.50 9.10
N VAL A 36 4.05 5.70 8.51
CA VAL A 36 5.38 6.32 8.34
C VAL A 36 6.13 6.44 9.67
N ASN A 37 5.43 6.72 10.77
CA ASN A 37 6.06 6.81 12.09
C ASN A 37 6.60 5.45 12.56
N ASP A 38 5.97 4.35 12.19
CA ASP A 38 6.47 3.01 12.50
C ASP A 38 7.78 2.74 11.74
N TYR A 39 7.90 3.15 10.47
CA TYR A 39 9.17 3.08 9.73
C TYR A 39 10.25 3.97 10.34
N ARG A 40 9.91 5.20 10.74
CA ARG A 40 10.85 6.12 11.43
C ARG A 40 11.39 5.50 12.72
N LYS A 41 10.49 4.93 13.53
CA LYS A 41 10.84 4.28 14.79
C LYS A 41 11.75 3.07 14.54
N LEU A 42 11.38 2.21 13.59
CA LEU A 42 12.19 1.04 13.21
C LEU A 42 13.59 1.45 12.75
N ALA A 43 13.70 2.49 11.92
CA ALA A 43 14.98 3.00 11.46
C ALA A 43 15.86 3.42 12.66
N GLN A 44 15.32 4.22 13.59
CA GLN A 44 16.05 4.65 14.78
C GLN A 44 16.52 3.47 15.64
N GLU A 45 15.65 2.48 15.87
CA GLU A 45 15.95 1.30 16.68
C GLU A 45 17.02 0.38 16.05
N THR A 46 17.24 0.50 14.73
CA THR A 46 18.15 -0.37 13.96
C THR A 46 19.43 0.34 13.50
N GLY A 47 19.66 1.58 13.92
CA GLY A 47 20.86 2.34 13.55
C GLY A 47 20.78 2.99 12.17
N PHE A 48 19.58 3.32 11.70
CA PHE A 48 19.34 4.03 10.45
C PHE A 48 18.62 5.36 10.70
N SER A 49 18.68 6.25 9.71
CA SER A 49 17.82 7.43 9.62
C SER A 49 17.10 7.46 8.28
N ILE A 50 15.90 8.05 8.25
CA ILE A 50 15.18 8.27 7.00
C ILE A 50 15.89 9.36 6.21
N LEU A 51 16.24 9.05 4.97
CA LEU A 51 16.79 9.98 4.00
C LEU A 51 15.67 10.65 3.21
N GLU A 52 14.67 9.88 2.77
CA GLU A 52 13.58 10.38 1.92
C GLU A 52 12.30 9.58 2.11
N GLU A 53 11.16 10.28 2.02
CA GLU A 53 9.80 9.72 2.02
C GLU A 53 9.06 10.22 0.77
N GLU A 54 9.25 9.55 -0.36
CA GLU A 54 8.64 9.97 -1.61
C GLU A 54 7.24 9.37 -1.77
N ASP A 55 6.20 10.21 -1.86
CA ASP A 55 4.85 9.77 -2.21
C ASP A 55 4.68 9.65 -3.72
N ILE A 56 4.58 8.41 -4.19
CA ILE A 56 4.41 8.08 -5.60
C ILE A 56 2.98 7.63 -5.93
N THR A 57 2.02 7.78 -5.02
CA THR A 57 0.63 7.29 -5.18
C THR A 57 0.05 7.74 -6.52
N VAL A 58 0.13 9.04 -6.82
CA VAL A 58 -0.38 9.63 -8.07
C VAL A 58 0.33 9.04 -9.31
N LYS A 59 1.64 8.75 -9.21
CA LYS A 59 2.41 8.14 -10.31
C LYS A 59 1.97 6.70 -10.57
N THR A 60 1.42 6.01 -9.57
CA THR A 60 0.95 4.62 -9.69
C THR A 60 -0.51 4.50 -10.11
N LEU A 61 -1.35 5.52 -9.92
CA LEU A 61 -2.77 5.47 -10.33
C LEU A 61 -2.99 5.04 -11.79
N PRO A 62 -2.23 5.51 -12.78
CA PRO A 62 -2.40 5.11 -14.18
C PRO A 62 -2.13 3.62 -14.46
N THR A 63 -1.50 2.89 -13.52
CA THR A 63 -1.17 1.47 -13.70
C THR A 63 -2.36 0.55 -13.42
N TYR A 64 -3.28 0.93 -12.53
CA TYR A 64 -4.41 0.07 -12.13
C TYR A 64 -5.32 -0.36 -13.29
N PRO A 65 -5.69 0.51 -14.25
CA PRO A 65 -6.48 0.09 -15.41
C PRO A 65 -5.79 -1.00 -16.24
N ILE A 66 -4.47 -0.89 -16.42
CA ILE A 66 -3.67 -1.85 -17.20
C ILE A 66 -3.60 -3.18 -16.46
N VAL A 67 -3.29 -3.17 -15.16
CA VAL A 67 -3.19 -4.39 -14.34
C VAL A 67 -4.52 -5.13 -14.26
N LYS A 68 -5.65 -4.41 -14.09
CA LYS A 68 -7.00 -5.01 -14.13
C LYS A 68 -7.26 -5.72 -15.46
N ARG A 69 -6.91 -5.07 -16.59
CA ARG A 69 -7.08 -5.66 -17.92
C ARG A 69 -6.24 -6.92 -18.10
N ILE A 70 -5.00 -6.93 -17.61
CA ILE A 70 -4.14 -8.13 -17.65
C ILE A 70 -4.80 -9.27 -16.88
N PHE A 71 -5.30 -9.03 -15.67
CA PHE A 71 -5.99 -10.07 -14.90
C PHE A 71 -7.28 -10.54 -15.58
N GLU A 72 -8.05 -9.64 -16.19
CA GLU A 72 -9.23 -10.00 -16.99
C GLU A 72 -8.86 -10.94 -18.15
N GLU A 73 -7.83 -10.58 -18.94
CA GLU A 73 -7.34 -11.39 -20.06
C GLU A 73 -6.79 -12.76 -19.62
N MET A 74 -6.30 -12.86 -18.37
CA MET A 74 -5.84 -14.12 -17.77
C MET A 74 -6.95 -14.93 -17.08
N GLY A 75 -8.19 -14.44 -17.06
CA GLY A 75 -9.31 -15.08 -16.35
C GLY A 75 -9.24 -14.94 -14.82
N GLY A 76 -8.39 -14.05 -14.30
CA GLY A 76 -8.19 -13.77 -12.87
C GLY A 76 -9.20 -12.75 -12.32
N GLU A 77 -10.49 -13.10 -12.28
CA GLU A 77 -11.53 -12.17 -11.78
C GLU A 77 -11.33 -11.74 -10.31
N ILE A 78 -10.79 -12.64 -9.48
CA ILE A 78 -10.46 -12.32 -8.07
C ILE A 78 -9.35 -11.27 -8.03
N ASP A 79 -8.31 -11.42 -8.84
CA ASP A 79 -7.17 -10.53 -8.91
C ASP A 79 -7.53 -9.17 -9.50
N ARG A 80 -8.40 -9.16 -10.51
CA ARG A 80 -8.97 -7.93 -11.09
C ARG A 80 -9.77 -7.15 -10.04
N LYS A 81 -10.64 -7.82 -9.28
CA LYS A 81 -11.42 -7.20 -8.21
C LYS A 81 -10.51 -6.66 -7.09
N SER A 82 -9.56 -7.47 -6.68
CA SER A 82 -8.51 -7.11 -5.72
C SER A 82 -7.75 -5.84 -6.14
N THR A 83 -7.37 -5.76 -7.41
CA THR A 83 -6.71 -4.56 -7.99
C THR A 83 -7.63 -3.33 -7.95
N ALA A 84 -8.92 -3.51 -8.24
CA ALA A 84 -9.91 -2.43 -8.19
C ALA A 84 -10.15 -1.90 -6.77
N ASP A 85 -10.11 -2.77 -5.76
CA ASP A 85 -10.22 -2.37 -4.36
C ASP A 85 -9.01 -1.52 -3.94
N VAL A 86 -7.79 -1.91 -4.34
CA VAL A 86 -6.57 -1.14 -4.09
C VAL A 86 -6.62 0.23 -4.78
N GLU A 87 -7.06 0.28 -6.05
CA GLU A 87 -7.25 1.52 -6.79
C GLU A 87 -8.24 2.46 -6.09
N LEU A 88 -9.38 1.94 -5.60
CA LEU A 88 -10.39 2.73 -4.89
C LEU A 88 -9.81 3.34 -3.61
N VAL A 89 -9.16 2.53 -2.77
CA VAL A 89 -8.59 3.00 -1.49
C VAL A 89 -7.47 4.01 -1.73
N SER A 90 -6.69 3.84 -2.81
CA SER A 90 -5.62 4.78 -3.20
C SER A 90 -6.20 6.10 -3.72
N ASN A 91 -7.24 6.06 -4.56
CA ASN A 91 -7.93 7.28 -5.03
C ASN A 91 -8.63 8.06 -3.91
N LEU A 92 -9.14 7.38 -2.89
CA LEU A 92 -9.72 8.00 -1.70
C LEU A 92 -8.66 8.62 -0.77
N GLY A 93 -7.36 8.47 -1.08
CA GLY A 93 -6.26 8.99 -0.27
C GLY A 93 -6.07 8.26 1.07
N LEU A 94 -6.72 7.10 1.25
CA LEU A 94 -6.68 6.35 2.51
C LEU A 94 -5.39 5.53 2.64
N LEU A 95 -4.81 5.14 1.50
CA LEU A 95 -3.56 4.40 1.40
C LEU A 95 -2.62 5.13 0.44
N ARG A 96 -1.37 5.31 0.87
CA ARG A 96 -0.32 5.94 0.06
C ARG A 96 0.72 4.91 -0.35
N TYR A 97 1.22 5.01 -1.57
CA TYR A 97 2.39 4.26 -2.01
C TYR A 97 3.62 5.15 -1.83
N LEU A 98 4.45 4.84 -0.82
CA LEU A 98 5.69 5.56 -0.54
C LEU A 98 6.92 4.77 -1.00
N ILE A 99 7.91 5.46 -1.54
CA ILE A 99 9.31 4.99 -1.57
C ILE A 99 10.00 5.57 -0.35
N LEU A 100 10.60 4.70 0.47
CA LEU A 100 11.31 5.08 1.70
C LEU A 100 12.79 4.79 1.51
N SER A 101 13.60 5.83 1.61
CA SER A 101 15.07 5.73 1.53
C SER A 101 15.65 5.88 2.93
N PHE A 102 16.65 5.06 3.26
CA PHE A 102 17.30 5.06 4.57
C PHE A 102 18.82 5.17 4.40
N GLN A 103 19.47 5.78 5.37
CA GLN A 103 20.93 5.82 5.47
C GLN A 103 21.36 5.24 6.83
N SER A 104 22.45 4.48 6.84
CA SER A 104 23.06 4.00 8.09
C SER A 104 23.59 5.20 8.88
N LEU A 105 23.41 5.16 10.19
CA LEU A 105 24.10 6.03 11.13
C LEU A 105 25.57 5.60 11.30
#